data_AF-A0AAD4BLZ0-F1
#
_entry.id   AF-A0AAD4BLZ0-F1
#
_cell.length_a   1.000
_cell.length_b   1.000
_cell.length_c   1.000
_cell.angle_alpha   90.00
_cell.angle_beta   90.00
_cell.angle_gamma   90.00
#
_symmetry.space_group_name_H-M   'P 1'
#
loop_
_entity.id
_entity.type
_entity.pdbx_description
1 polymer ?
#
loop_
_entity_poly.entity_id
_entity_poly.type
_entity_poly.pdbx_seq_one_letter_code
_entity_poly.pdbx_strand_id
1 'polypeptide(L)' 'KKLRSRVKNSKFIDIPQDIQIVPGIGIWHVHGHWAECFSQHAPLFIPGAGWVDGEIIETLWSVLN' A
#
# COMPACT_ATOMS: atom_id res chain seq x y z
N LYS A 1 -1.01 -7.48 -12.48
CA LYS A 1 -1.77 -8.44 -13.34
C LYS A 1 -1.97 -9.85 -12.73
N LYS A 2 -1.09 -10.37 -11.85
CA LYS A 2 -1.21 -11.75 -11.30
C LYS A 2 -2.21 -11.94 -10.14
N LEU A 3 -2.66 -10.86 -9.49
CA LEU A 3 -3.55 -10.94 -8.31
C LEU A 3 -4.86 -11.68 -8.60
N ARG A 4 -5.63 -11.23 -9.61
CA ARG A 4 -6.91 -11.87 -9.95
C ARG A 4 -6.76 -13.35 -10.33
N SER A 5 -5.69 -13.71 -11.05
CA SER A 5 -5.40 -15.11 -11.37
C SER A 5 -5.09 -15.95 -10.13
N ARG A 6 -4.40 -15.38 -9.12
CA ARG A 6 -4.13 -16.08 -7.86
C ARG A 6 -5.40 -16.29 -7.06
N VAL A 7 -6.25 -15.27 -6.97
CA VAL A 7 -7.52 -15.36 -6.23
C VAL A 7 -8.49 -16.33 -6.90
N LYS A 8 -8.56 -16.36 -8.23
CA LYS A 8 -9.41 -17.32 -8.96
C LYS A 8 -9.09 -18.79 -8.63
N ASN A 9 -7.87 -19.09 -8.20
CA ASN A 9 -7.45 -20.44 -7.80
C ASN A 9 -7.75 -20.74 -6.31
N SER A 10 -8.30 -19.79 -5.56
CA SER A 10 -8.67 -19.97 -4.15
C SER A 10 -10.06 -20.59 -4.03
N LYS A 11 -10.24 -21.45 -3.02
CA LYS A 11 -11.56 -22.00 -2.66
C LYS A 11 -12.36 -21.11 -1.71
N PHE A 12 -11.71 -20.12 -1.10
CA PHE A 12 -12.27 -19.39 0.05
C PHE A 12 -12.37 -17.88 -0.15
N ILE A 13 -11.77 -17.35 -1.23
CA ILE A 13 -11.68 -15.91 -1.47
C ILE A 13 -12.08 -15.66 -2.91
N ASP A 14 -12.90 -14.63 -3.13
CA ASP A 14 -13.24 -14.12 -4.45
C ASP A 14 -13.09 -12.59 -4.48
N ILE A 15 -12.87 -12.04 -5.67
CA ILE A 15 -12.83 -10.59 -5.90
C ILE A 15 -13.95 -10.27 -6.91
N PRO A 16 -14.96 -9.49 -6.51
CA PRO A 16 -16.02 -9.04 -7.42
C PRO A 16 -15.47 -8.42 -8.71
N GLN A 17 -16.18 -8.59 -9.82
CA GLN A 17 -15.70 -8.11 -11.12
C GLN A 17 -15.70 -6.57 -11.21
N ASP A 18 -16.64 -5.95 -10.50
CA ASP A 18 -16.89 -4.51 -10.44
C ASP A 18 -15.99 -3.78 -9.44
N ILE A 19 -15.23 -4.48 -8.59
CA ILE A 19 -14.32 -3.82 -7.66
C ILE A 19 -13.02 -3.39 -8.35
N GLN A 20 -12.69 -2.10 -8.22
CA GLN A 20 -11.40 -1.56 -8.65
C GLN A 20 -10.35 -1.81 -7.56
N ILE A 21 -9.25 -2.44 -7.94
CA ILE A 21 -8.10 -2.63 -7.06
C ILE A 21 -7.01 -1.66 -7.48
N VAL A 22 -6.66 -0.75 -6.58
CA VAL A 22 -5.55 0.19 -6.75
C VAL A 22 -4.34 -0.34 -5.97
N PRO A 23 -3.24 -0.73 -6.63
CA PRO A 23 -2.05 -1.21 -5.93
C PRO A 23 -1.28 -0.03 -5.31
N GLY A 24 -0.99 -0.12 -4.02
CA GLY A 24 -0.13 0.82 -3.31
C GLY A 24 1.16 0.16 -2.84
N ILE A 25 2.22 0.96 -2.68
CA ILE A 25 3.50 0.56 -2.06
C ILE A 25 3.69 1.42 -0.81
N GLY A 26 3.99 0.79 0.33
CA GLY A 26 4.20 1.52 1.58
C GLY A 26 5.23 2.64 1.44
N ILE A 27 5.01 3.76 2.15
CA ILE A 27 5.75 5.00 1.90
C ILE A 27 7.27 4.83 2.04
N TRP A 28 7.71 4.02 3.00
CA TRP A 28 9.12 3.69 3.22
C TRP A 28 9.74 2.89 2.07
N HIS A 29 8.96 2.05 1.41
CA HIS A 29 9.44 1.20 0.31
C HIS A 29 9.42 1.94 -1.03
N VAL A 30 8.43 2.81 -1.27
CA VAL A 30 8.29 3.50 -2.57
C VAL A 30 9.37 4.57 -2.77
N HIS A 31 9.82 5.24 -1.70
CA HIS A 31 10.91 6.23 -1.77
C HIS A 31 12.26 5.62 -2.18
N GLY A 32 12.52 4.36 -1.83
CA GLY A 32 13.73 3.63 -2.24
C GLY A 32 13.63 2.97 -3.63
N HIS A 33 12.49 3.09 -4.30
CA HIS A 33 12.27 2.53 -5.64
C HIS A 33 12.64 3.55 -6.73
N TRP A 34 12.32 3.25 -7.99
CA TRP A 34 12.37 4.22 -9.08
C TRP A 34 11.35 5.35 -8.91
N ALA A 35 11.76 6.56 -9.27
CA ALA A 35 11.00 7.79 -9.08
C ALA A 35 9.58 7.74 -9.68
N GLU A 36 9.42 7.09 -10.83
CA GLU A 36 8.11 6.94 -11.48
C GLU A 36 7.09 6.20 -10.60
N CYS A 37 7.55 5.25 -9.77
CA CYS A 37 6.69 4.49 -8.88
C CYS A 37 6.13 5.34 -7.73
N PHE A 38 6.79 6.43 -7.36
CA PHE A 38 6.31 7.34 -6.32
C PHE A 38 4.93 7.90 -6.67
N SER A 39 4.81 8.52 -7.85
CA SER A 39 3.53 9.11 -8.31
C SER A 39 2.44 8.07 -8.59
N GLN A 40 2.82 6.83 -8.95
CA GLN A 40 1.87 5.79 -9.35
C GLN A 40 1.37 4.91 -8.19
N HIS A 41 2.18 4.75 -7.14
CA HIS A 41 1.94 3.74 -6.10
C HIS A 41 2.05 4.27 -4.68
N ALA A 42 2.56 5.50 -4.46
CA ALA A 42 2.55 6.04 -3.12
C ALA A 42 1.10 6.26 -2.65
N PRO A 43 0.74 5.82 -1.42
CA PRO A 43 -0.59 6.02 -0.85
C PRO A 43 -1.04 7.47 -0.83
N LEU A 44 -0.11 8.43 -0.88
CA LEU A 44 -0.39 9.87 -0.96
C LEU A 44 -1.28 10.25 -2.15
N PHE A 45 -1.23 9.48 -3.24
CA PHE A 45 -1.98 9.75 -4.46
C PHE A 45 -3.23 8.86 -4.60
N ILE A 46 -3.55 8.04 -3.60
CA ILE A 46 -4.69 7.12 -3.63
C ILE A 46 -5.82 7.67 -2.75
N PRO A 47 -6.97 8.09 -3.33
CA PRO A 47 -8.09 8.60 -2.56
C PRO A 47 -8.57 7.59 -1.50
N GLY A 48 -8.75 8.07 -0.27
CA GLY A 48 -9.19 7.23 0.86
C GLY A 48 -8.10 6.33 1.46
N ALA A 49 -6.88 6.34 0.92
CA ALA A 49 -5.76 5.66 1.58
C ALA A 49 -5.33 6.45 2.83
N GLY A 50 -5.33 5.76 3.97
CA GLY A 50 -4.88 6.34 5.23
C GLY A 50 -3.38 6.62 5.22
N TRP A 51 -2.99 7.69 5.91
CA TRP A 51 -1.60 7.98 6.18
C TRP A 51 -1.21 7.26 7.46
N VAL A 52 -0.38 6.24 7.33
CA VAL A 52 0.31 5.66 8.47
C VAL A 52 1.70 6.28 8.46
N ASP A 53 1.87 7.32 9.26
CA ASP A 53 3.18 7.84 9.53
C ASP A 53 3.96 6.80 10.34
N GLY A 54 5.05 6.29 9.77
CA GLY A 54 5.95 5.38 10.47
C GLY A 54 6.73 6.08 11.59
N GLU A 55 6.75 7.42 11.57
CA GLU A 55 7.51 8.27 12.47
C GLU A 55 6.81 8.49 13.82
N ILE A 56 5.58 7.99 14.05
CA ILE A 56 4.96 8.05 15.38
C ILE A 56 5.85 7.36 16.42
N ILE A 57 6.44 6.20 16.08
CA ILE A 57 7.35 5.52 17.01
C ILE A 57 8.70 6.25 17.11
N GLU A 58 9.19 6.86 16.04
CA GLU A 58 10.47 7.59 16.05
C GLU A 58 10.37 8.91 16.83
N THR A 59 9.30 9.67 16.67
CA THR A 59 9.00 10.88 17.44
C THR A 59 8.79 10.55 18.92
N LEU A 60 8.09 9.45 19.21
CA LEU A 60 7.81 9.01 20.58
C LEU A 60 8.96 8.23 21.23
N TRP A 61 10.03 7.91 20.50
CA TRP A 61 11.21 7.24 21.08
C TRP A 61 11.77 8.06 22.24
N SER A 62 11.85 9.38 22.08
CA SER A 62 12.32 10.29 23.14
C SER A 62 11.56 10.17 24.46
N VAL A 63 10.28 9.77 24.43
CA VAL A 63 9.43 9.59 25.62
C VAL A 63 9.52 8.16 26.18
N LEU A 64 9.93 7.19 25.36
CA LEU A 64 10.06 5.77 25.72
C LEU A 64 11.48 5.38 26.18
N ASN A 65 12.45 6.31 26.13
CA ASN A 65 13.82 6.15 26.64
C ASN A 65 14.01 6.81 28.01
#